data_AF-A0A7S0C598-F1
#
_entry.id   AF-A0A7S0C598-F1
#
_cell.length_a   1.000
_cell.length_b   1.000
_cell.length_c   1.000
_cell.angle_alpha   90.00
_cell.angle_beta   90.00
_cell.angle_gamma   90.00
#
_symmetry.space_group_name_H-M   'P 1'
#
loop_
_entity.id
_entity.type
_entity.pdbx_description
1 polymer ?
#
loop_
_entity_poly.entity_id
_entity_poly.type
_entity_poly.pdbx_seq_one_letter_code
_entity_poly.pdbx_strand_id
1 'polypeptide(L)'
;KVFTLSDFDDCSEKVKARIKILDKGGVQLTAENLGKINIPPPITTAAEQKRILGLQHMDDLISMSDGQIWLSEELYKSGQRPALDVQRSLTRVGVGADTPSRADAPAIKELAGGLRFELAQAASLSGADANSGADRQIRTRDALLLAMHQERETRLLSEECICLLAARIGTLDAAIVDGSLAGTDKGSQVIQALIKHVKNVVPDALNSIDETLDLTEVNRNDLEDAIKSFSIS
;
A
#
# COMPACT_ATOMS: atom_id res chain seq x y z
N LYS A 1 11.43 -39.05 5.74
CA LYS A 1 11.77 -38.77 7.15
C LYS A 1 10.95 -39.72 8.01
N VAL A 2 11.60 -40.48 8.91
CA VAL A 2 10.91 -41.33 9.88
C VAL A 2 10.76 -40.49 11.14
N PHE A 3 9.53 -40.33 11.62
CA PHE A 3 9.21 -39.58 12.83
C PHE A 3 9.30 -40.51 14.05
N THR A 4 9.70 -39.94 15.18
CA THR A 4 9.79 -40.62 16.48
C THR A 4 8.59 -40.24 17.34
N LEU A 5 8.33 -41.01 18.40
CA LEU A 5 7.20 -40.73 19.31
C LEU A 5 7.28 -39.32 19.91
N SER A 6 8.49 -38.82 20.20
CA SER A 6 8.73 -37.47 20.74
C SER A 6 8.36 -36.35 19.77
N ASP A 7 8.30 -36.61 18.47
CA ASP A 7 7.88 -35.60 17.49
C ASP A 7 6.39 -35.25 17.61
N PHE A 8 5.60 -36.05 18.35
CA PHE A 8 4.15 -35.87 18.51
C PHE A 8 3.73 -35.47 19.93
N ASP A 9 4.69 -35.07 20.77
CA ASP A 9 4.40 -34.69 22.17
C ASP A 9 3.51 -33.44 22.28
N ASP A 10 3.48 -32.58 21.25
CA ASP A 10 2.62 -31.40 21.18
C ASP A 10 1.26 -31.67 20.50
N CYS A 11 1.02 -32.89 20.00
CA CYS A 11 -0.23 -33.24 19.34
C CYS A 11 -1.35 -33.58 20.34
N SER A 12 -2.61 -33.52 19.91
CA SER A 12 -3.76 -33.87 20.76
C SER A 12 -3.66 -35.29 21.32
N GLU A 13 -4.24 -35.53 22.51
CA GLU A 13 -4.25 -36.85 23.17
C GLU A 13 -4.82 -37.98 22.29
N LYS A 14 -5.78 -37.66 21.41
CA LYS A 14 -6.33 -38.60 20.42
C LYS A 14 -5.28 -39.04 19.38
N VAL A 15 -4.43 -38.10 18.95
CA VAL A 15 -3.36 -38.36 17.98
C VAL A 15 -2.22 -39.15 18.64
N LYS A 16 -1.82 -38.77 19.86
CA LYS A 16 -0.83 -39.51 20.67
C LYS A 16 -1.23 -40.97 20.90
N ALA A 17 -2.49 -41.22 21.25
CA ALA A 17 -3.00 -42.58 21.45
C ALA A 17 -2.92 -43.43 20.18
N ARG A 18 -3.27 -42.86 19.03
CA ARG A 18 -3.18 -43.53 17.72
C ARG A 18 -1.73 -43.84 17.32
N ILE A 19 -0.81 -42.92 17.54
CA ILE A 19 0.61 -43.11 17.18
C ILE A 19 1.26 -44.18 18.06
N LYS A 20 0.93 -44.23 19.36
CA LYS A 20 1.35 -45.32 20.26
C LYS A 20 0.85 -46.70 19.79
N ILE A 21 -0.33 -46.77 19.17
CA ILE A 21 -0.85 -48.03 18.59
C ILE A 21 -0.05 -48.40 17.33
N LEU A 22 0.24 -47.44 16.46
CA LEU A 22 1.01 -47.65 15.22
C LEU A 22 2.46 -48.10 15.50
N ASP A 23 3.10 -47.49 16.50
CA ASP A 23 4.45 -47.83 16.93
C ASP A 23 4.51 -49.25 17.55
N LYS A 24 3.55 -49.59 18.43
CA LYS A 24 3.40 -50.97 18.94
C LYS A 24 3.10 -51.99 17.84
N GLY A 25 2.43 -51.57 16.77
CA GLY A 25 2.13 -52.40 15.60
C GLY A 25 3.28 -52.54 14.61
N GLY A 26 4.45 -51.94 14.87
CA GLY A 26 5.63 -52.01 14.00
C GLY A 26 5.50 -51.21 12.70
N VAL A 27 4.51 -50.30 12.61
CA VAL A 27 4.30 -49.46 11.42
C VAL A 27 5.26 -48.28 11.47
N GLN A 28 6.10 -48.13 10.45
CA GLN A 28 7.01 -46.99 10.37
C GLN A 28 6.22 -45.68 10.23
N LEU A 29 6.48 -44.74 11.14
CA LEU A 29 5.86 -43.41 11.17
C LEU A 29 6.49 -42.50 10.11
N THR A 30 6.13 -42.72 8.84
CA THR A 30 6.52 -41.87 7.71
C THR A 30 5.36 -40.96 7.29
N ALA A 31 5.65 -39.83 6.65
CA ALA A 31 4.63 -38.90 6.17
C ALA A 31 3.58 -39.57 5.26
N GLU A 32 4.00 -40.59 4.48
CA GLU A 32 3.12 -41.35 3.61
C GLU A 32 2.16 -42.27 4.39
N ASN A 33 2.66 -42.96 5.42
CA ASN A 33 1.84 -43.85 6.25
C ASN A 33 0.88 -43.08 7.15
N LEU A 34 1.30 -41.92 7.65
CA LEU A 34 0.46 -41.01 8.43
C LEU A 34 -0.66 -40.39 7.56
N GLY A 35 -0.32 -40.01 6.32
CA GLY A 35 -1.30 -39.51 5.34
C GLY A 35 -2.39 -40.53 5.00
N LYS A 36 -2.04 -41.83 4.85
CA LYS A 36 -3.01 -42.92 4.59
C LYS A 36 -4.03 -43.12 5.73
N ILE A 37 -3.72 -42.67 6.94
CA ILE A 37 -4.54 -42.84 8.15
C ILE A 37 -5.14 -41.49 8.61
N ASN A 38 -5.05 -40.44 7.78
CA ASN A 38 -5.48 -39.07 8.08
C ASN A 38 -4.89 -38.51 9.39
N ILE A 39 -3.63 -38.83 9.67
CA ILE A 39 -2.87 -38.21 10.76
C ILE A 39 -1.90 -37.19 10.13
N PRO A 40 -2.00 -35.89 10.46
CA PRO A 40 -1.05 -34.92 9.94
C PRO A 40 0.36 -35.20 10.49
N PRO A 41 1.41 -35.11 9.67
CA PRO A 41 2.78 -35.25 10.16
C PRO A 41 3.12 -34.13 11.16
N PRO A 42 4.00 -34.39 12.12
CA PRO A 42 4.33 -33.41 13.15
C PRO A 42 5.18 -32.28 12.55
N ILE A 43 4.96 -31.06 13.03
CA ILE A 43 5.70 -29.89 12.59
C ILE A 43 7.07 -29.93 13.29
N THR A 44 8.09 -30.47 12.60
CA THR A 44 9.37 -30.85 13.22
C THR A 44 10.32 -29.72 13.61
N THR A 45 9.87 -28.46 13.66
CA THR A 45 10.75 -27.35 14.07
C THR A 45 9.95 -26.31 14.83
N ALA A 46 10.40 -25.99 16.06
CA ALA A 46 9.83 -24.92 16.87
C ALA A 46 9.82 -23.57 16.11
N ALA A 47 10.78 -23.35 15.20
CA ALA A 47 10.81 -22.20 14.32
C ALA A 47 9.64 -22.18 13.30
N GLU A 48 9.26 -23.35 12.77
CA GLU A 48 8.17 -23.46 11.81
C GLU A 48 6.81 -23.41 12.51
N GLN A 49 6.68 -24.01 13.69
CA GLN A 49 5.51 -23.81 14.56
C GLN A 49 5.35 -22.33 14.94
N LYS A 50 6.43 -21.64 15.32
CA LYS A 50 6.40 -20.19 15.63
C LYS A 50 6.03 -19.35 14.41
N ARG A 51 6.47 -19.74 13.21
CA ARG A 51 6.08 -19.09 11.96
C ARG A 51 4.58 -19.30 11.68
N ILE A 52 4.07 -20.53 11.79
CA ILE A 52 2.65 -20.84 11.58
C ILE A 52 1.78 -20.13 12.61
N LEU A 53 2.15 -20.15 13.89
CA LEU A 53 1.43 -19.45 14.96
C LEU A 53 1.47 -17.93 14.74
N GLY A 54 2.60 -17.40 14.28
CA GLY A 54 2.74 -15.99 13.90
C GLY A 54 1.83 -15.60 12.74
N LEU A 55 1.68 -16.48 11.73
CA LEU A 55 0.74 -16.27 10.63
C LEU A 55 -0.72 -16.34 11.09
N GLN A 56 -1.07 -17.28 11.97
CA GLN A 56 -2.41 -17.38 12.56
C GLN A 56 -2.80 -16.12 13.33
N HIS A 57 -1.92 -15.62 14.19
CA HIS A 57 -2.18 -14.38 14.92
C HIS A 57 -2.27 -13.16 13.98
N MET A 58 -1.54 -13.16 12.86
CA MET A 58 -1.64 -12.09 11.86
C MET A 58 -3.00 -12.11 11.15
N ASP A 59 -3.46 -13.29 10.72
CA ASP A 59 -4.78 -13.43 10.08
C ASP A 59 -5.91 -13.04 11.06
N ASP A 60 -5.79 -13.43 12.33
CA ASP A 60 -6.74 -13.05 13.38
C ASP A 60 -6.77 -11.52 13.56
N LEU A 61 -5.61 -10.87 13.64
CA LEU A 61 -5.52 -9.41 13.76
C LEU A 61 -6.10 -8.69 12.53
N ILE A 62 -5.79 -9.17 11.31
CA ILE A 62 -6.35 -8.63 10.06
C ILE A 62 -7.88 -8.77 10.07
N SER A 63 -8.40 -9.91 10.54
CA SER A 63 -9.84 -10.15 10.59
C SER A 63 -10.58 -9.18 11.52
N MET A 64 -9.97 -8.85 12.67
CA MET A 64 -10.51 -7.94 13.68
C MET A 64 -10.31 -6.46 13.37
N SER A 65 -9.37 -6.12 12.50
CA SER A 65 -9.05 -4.73 12.15
C SER A 65 -10.04 -4.12 11.15
N ASP A 66 -10.18 -2.79 11.18
CA ASP A 66 -10.94 -2.01 10.21
C ASP A 66 -10.15 -1.69 8.92
N GLY A 67 -8.99 -2.33 8.74
CA GLY A 67 -8.10 -2.11 7.63
C GLY A 67 -6.65 -2.39 8.02
N GLN A 68 -5.79 -2.40 7.01
CA GLN A 68 -4.37 -2.62 7.18
C GLN A 68 -3.56 -1.73 6.25
N ILE A 69 -2.41 -1.30 6.75
CA ILE A 69 -1.38 -0.61 5.98
C ILE A 69 -0.23 -1.60 5.83
N TRP A 70 0.03 -2.04 4.60
CA TRP A 70 1.11 -2.95 4.28
C TRP A 70 2.32 -2.18 3.76
N LEU A 71 3.47 -2.36 4.42
CA LEU A 71 4.73 -1.75 4.00
C LEU A 71 5.62 -2.79 3.33
N SER A 72 6.14 -2.48 2.14
CA SER A 72 7.01 -3.37 1.36
C SER A 72 8.48 -2.98 1.51
N GLU A 73 9.33 -3.95 1.80
CA GLU A 73 10.79 -3.76 1.85
C GLU A 73 11.36 -3.42 0.46
N GLU A 74 10.78 -3.96 -0.61
CA GLU A 74 11.21 -3.70 -1.99
C GLU A 74 10.96 -2.24 -2.37
N LEU A 75 9.78 -1.71 -2.04
CA LEU A 75 9.45 -0.29 -2.23
C LEU A 75 10.31 0.62 -1.34
N TYR A 76 10.66 0.14 -0.14
CA TYR A 76 11.59 0.87 0.71
C TYR A 76 12.98 0.96 0.07
N LYS A 77 13.48 -0.14 -0.51
CA LYS A 77 14.78 -0.19 -1.19
C LYS A 77 14.81 0.62 -2.50
N SER A 78 13.67 0.78 -3.18
CA SER A 78 13.58 1.63 -4.38
C SER A 78 13.52 3.14 -4.08
N GLY A 79 13.53 3.53 -2.80
CA GLY A 79 13.46 4.92 -2.38
C GLY A 79 12.04 5.46 -2.18
N GLN A 80 11.00 4.71 -2.54
CA GLN A 80 9.61 5.16 -2.36
C GLN A 80 9.27 5.29 -0.86
N ARG A 81 8.75 6.45 -0.47
CA ARG A 81 8.29 6.78 0.89
C ARG A 81 6.89 7.43 0.82
N PRO A 82 5.91 7.03 1.64
CA PRO A 82 5.92 5.79 2.42
C PRO A 82 6.01 4.57 1.50
N ALA A 83 6.62 3.48 1.99
CA ALA A 83 6.81 2.24 1.23
C ALA A 83 5.51 1.41 1.17
N LEU A 84 4.41 2.06 0.81
CA LEU A 84 3.05 1.53 0.87
C LEU A 84 2.77 0.58 -0.29
N ASP A 85 2.42 -0.66 0.03
CA ASP A 85 1.83 -1.58 -0.95
C ASP A 85 0.33 -1.30 -1.06
N VAL A 86 -0.04 -0.58 -2.11
CA VAL A 86 -1.43 -0.16 -2.36
C VAL A 86 -2.37 -1.35 -2.56
N GLN A 87 -1.89 -2.47 -3.11
CA GLN A 87 -2.74 -3.62 -3.41
C GLN A 87 -3.12 -4.37 -2.13
N ARG A 88 -2.13 -4.58 -1.24
CA ARG A 88 -2.31 -5.31 0.03
C ARG A 88 -2.92 -4.46 1.14
N SER A 89 -2.71 -3.15 1.11
CA SER A 89 -3.31 -2.22 2.05
C SER A 89 -4.80 -2.06 1.78
N LEU A 90 -5.63 -1.96 2.81
CA LEU A 90 -7.08 -1.83 2.69
C LEU A 90 -7.61 -0.99 3.85
N THR A 91 -8.72 -0.27 3.63
CA THR A 91 -9.56 0.29 4.69
C THR A 91 -10.99 -0.21 4.49
N ARG A 92 -11.64 -0.58 5.60
CA ARG A 92 -13.07 -0.93 5.67
C ARG A 92 -13.93 0.28 6.04
N VAL A 93 -13.33 1.34 6.58
CA VAL A 93 -14.05 2.56 7.00
C VAL A 93 -14.10 3.62 5.89
N GLY A 94 -13.22 3.52 4.89
CA GLY A 94 -13.16 4.43 3.74
C GLY A 94 -12.31 5.67 3.98
N VAL A 95 -12.25 6.56 2.99
CA VAL A 95 -11.48 7.82 3.05
C VAL A 95 -12.20 8.82 3.96
N GLY A 96 -11.47 9.44 4.90
CA GLY A 96 -12.00 10.49 5.81
C GLY A 96 -12.71 9.96 7.07
N ALA A 97 -12.41 8.73 7.48
CA ALA A 97 -13.01 8.11 8.65
C ALA A 97 -12.43 8.55 10.01
N ASP A 98 -11.16 9.00 10.01
CA ASP A 98 -10.39 9.31 11.23
C ASP A 98 -10.50 10.79 11.64
N THR A 99 -11.30 11.59 10.92
CA THR A 99 -11.62 12.98 11.26
C THR A 99 -12.90 13.06 12.10
N PRO A 100 -13.07 14.07 12.99
CA PRO A 100 -14.14 14.12 14.00
C PRO A 100 -15.56 13.98 13.46
N SER A 101 -15.79 14.38 12.20
CA SER A 101 -16.96 13.98 11.45
C SER A 101 -16.54 13.10 10.28
N ARG A 102 -17.38 12.08 9.99
CA ARG A 102 -17.32 11.21 8.80
C ARG A 102 -17.42 11.98 7.46
N ALA A 103 -17.32 13.33 7.48
CA ALA A 103 -17.60 14.27 6.40
C ALA A 103 -16.58 15.43 6.25
N ASP A 104 -15.43 15.43 6.94
CA ASP A 104 -14.56 16.62 7.09
C ASP A 104 -13.33 16.69 6.16
N ALA A 105 -13.27 16.00 5.02
CA ALA A 105 -12.28 16.34 3.98
C ALA A 105 -12.82 16.05 2.55
N PRO A 106 -13.95 16.67 2.16
CA PRO A 106 -14.53 16.52 0.82
C PRO A 106 -13.49 16.73 -0.29
N ALA A 107 -12.53 17.64 -0.08
CA ALA A 107 -11.41 17.86 -0.97
C ALA A 107 -10.63 16.58 -1.31
N ILE A 108 -10.14 15.84 -0.30
CA ILE A 108 -9.37 14.62 -0.52
C ILE A 108 -10.25 13.48 -1.00
N LYS A 109 -11.48 13.39 -0.52
CA LYS A 109 -12.42 12.36 -0.99
C LYS A 109 -12.64 12.46 -2.49
N GLU A 110 -12.81 13.68 -3.01
CA GLU A 110 -12.95 13.92 -4.44
C GLU A 110 -11.67 13.54 -5.20
N LEU A 111 -10.51 13.99 -4.73
CA LEU A 111 -9.24 13.76 -5.43
C LEU A 111 -8.72 12.33 -5.31
N ALA A 112 -9.06 11.60 -4.25
CA ALA A 112 -8.65 10.21 -4.03
C ALA A 112 -9.70 9.20 -4.52
N GLY A 113 -10.91 9.65 -4.87
CA GLY A 113 -12.02 8.85 -5.37
C GLY A 113 -11.72 8.20 -6.72
N GLY A 114 -11.02 7.07 -6.70
CA GLY A 114 -10.57 6.35 -7.91
C GLY A 114 -9.08 6.04 -7.92
N LEU A 115 -8.30 6.68 -7.04
CA LEU A 115 -6.85 6.55 -6.98
C LEU A 115 -6.38 5.10 -6.85
N ARG A 116 -7.00 4.31 -5.95
CA ARG A 116 -6.69 2.88 -5.79
C ARG A 116 -6.92 2.10 -7.08
N PHE A 117 -8.02 2.37 -7.76
CA PHE A 117 -8.39 1.66 -8.99
C PHE A 117 -7.41 2.00 -10.13
N GLU A 118 -7.07 3.28 -10.28
CA GLU A 118 -6.08 3.76 -11.27
C GLU A 118 -4.71 3.12 -11.03
N LEU A 119 -4.24 3.10 -9.77
CA LEU A 119 -2.97 2.46 -9.41
C LEU A 119 -2.98 0.94 -9.62
N ALA A 120 -4.11 0.27 -9.33
CA ALA A 120 -4.27 -1.16 -9.57
C ALA A 120 -4.28 -1.49 -11.07
N GLN A 121 -4.96 -0.68 -11.89
CA GLN A 121 -4.97 -0.81 -13.34
C GLN A 121 -3.56 -0.62 -13.90
N ALA A 122 -2.85 0.42 -13.48
CA ALA A 122 -1.47 0.65 -13.93
C ALA A 122 -0.49 -0.45 -13.49
N ALA A 123 -0.70 -1.07 -12.32
CA ALA A 123 0.10 -2.21 -11.87
C ALA A 123 -0.08 -3.43 -12.80
N SER A 124 -1.31 -3.69 -13.27
CA SER A 124 -1.55 -4.80 -14.23
C SER A 124 -0.89 -4.61 -15.60
N LEU A 125 -0.48 -3.37 -15.92
CA LEU A 125 0.19 -3.01 -17.16
C LEU A 125 1.72 -2.99 -17.02
N SER A 126 2.24 -3.25 -15.82
CA SER A 126 3.69 -3.29 -15.57
C SER A 126 4.28 -4.51 -16.28
N GLY A 127 4.87 -4.28 -17.46
CA GLY A 127 5.36 -5.34 -18.36
C GLY A 127 4.65 -5.40 -19.72
N ALA A 128 3.70 -4.50 -20.00
CA ALA A 128 3.11 -4.35 -21.32
C ALA A 128 4.13 -3.81 -22.33
N ASP A 129 4.06 -4.28 -23.58
CA ASP A 129 4.93 -3.81 -24.67
C ASP A 129 4.82 -2.30 -24.87
N ALA A 130 5.93 -1.63 -25.21
CA ALA A 130 5.98 -0.17 -25.42
C ALA A 130 5.00 0.35 -26.49
N ASN A 131 4.51 -0.52 -27.38
CA ASN A 131 3.53 -0.16 -28.43
C ASN A 131 2.07 -0.31 -27.99
N SER A 132 1.80 -0.72 -26.75
CA SER A 132 0.44 -1.04 -26.25
C SER A 132 -0.40 0.19 -25.89
N GLY A 133 0.17 1.39 -25.92
CA GLY A 133 -0.49 2.60 -25.42
C GLY A 133 -0.56 2.70 -23.89
N ALA A 134 0.04 1.75 -23.16
CA ALA A 134 0.10 1.73 -21.70
C ALA A 134 0.96 2.86 -21.11
N ASP A 135 1.84 3.47 -21.90
CA ASP A 135 2.76 4.54 -21.47
C ASP A 135 2.06 5.68 -20.74
N ARG A 136 0.85 6.07 -21.19
CA ARG A 136 0.10 7.14 -20.53
C ARG A 136 -0.34 6.72 -19.13
N GLN A 137 -0.88 5.51 -18.97
CA GLN A 137 -1.33 5.00 -17.67
C GLN A 137 -0.15 4.78 -16.72
N ILE A 138 0.99 4.33 -17.24
CA ILE A 138 2.23 4.18 -16.47
C ILE A 138 2.75 5.57 -16.02
N ARG A 139 2.77 6.56 -16.90
CA ARG A 139 3.14 7.94 -16.53
C ARG A 139 2.22 8.53 -15.48
N THR A 140 0.90 8.38 -15.63
CA THR A 140 -0.06 8.86 -14.62
C THR A 140 0.15 8.16 -13.28
N ARG A 141 0.42 6.84 -13.26
CA ARG A 141 0.80 6.13 -12.04
C ARG A 141 2.03 6.75 -11.39
N ASP A 142 3.10 6.96 -12.16
CA ASP A 142 4.35 7.49 -11.63
C ASP A 142 4.21 8.93 -11.12
N ALA A 143 3.40 9.75 -11.80
CA ALA A 143 3.01 11.08 -11.33
C ALA A 143 2.24 11.04 -10.00
N LEU A 144 1.30 10.11 -9.85
CA LEU A 144 0.53 9.93 -8.61
C LEU A 144 1.41 9.41 -7.47
N LEU A 145 2.31 8.46 -7.74
CA LEU A 145 3.28 7.97 -6.76
C LEU A 145 4.25 9.07 -6.34
N LEU A 146 4.69 9.91 -7.27
CA LEU A 146 5.51 11.10 -6.96
C LEU A 146 4.74 12.10 -6.11
N ALA A 147 3.49 12.40 -6.46
CA ALA A 147 2.63 13.30 -5.68
C ALA A 147 2.42 12.80 -4.24
N MET A 148 2.29 11.49 -4.05
CA MET A 148 2.15 10.87 -2.72
C MET A 148 3.47 10.67 -1.99
N HIS A 149 4.61 10.93 -2.64
CA HIS A 149 5.92 10.71 -2.03
C HIS A 149 6.17 11.72 -0.91
N GLN A 150 6.41 11.21 0.30
CA GLN A 150 6.73 12.00 1.49
C GLN A 150 7.75 11.24 2.34
N GLU A 151 8.92 11.85 2.59
CA GLU A 151 9.95 11.22 3.43
C GLU A 151 9.71 11.47 4.92
N ARG A 152 9.81 12.72 5.36
CA ARG A 152 9.62 13.17 6.75
C ARG A 152 8.78 14.44 6.84
N GLU A 153 8.35 14.95 5.70
CA GLU A 153 7.57 16.17 5.60
C GLU A 153 6.09 15.81 5.74
N THR A 154 5.42 16.46 6.68
CA THR A 154 3.96 16.45 6.75
C THR A 154 3.43 17.57 5.87
N ARG A 155 2.38 17.29 5.10
CA ARG A 155 1.72 18.27 4.26
C ARG A 155 0.40 18.73 4.88
N LEU A 156 0.04 19.98 4.62
CA LEU A 156 -1.32 20.47 4.85
C LEU A 156 -2.26 19.89 3.78
N LEU A 157 -3.56 19.93 4.06
CA LEU A 157 -4.58 19.43 3.14
C LEU A 157 -4.49 20.11 1.78
N SER A 158 -4.31 21.44 1.78
CA SER A 158 -4.16 22.25 0.57
C SER A 158 -2.95 21.82 -0.28
N GLU A 159 -1.83 21.46 0.36
CA GLU A 159 -0.63 20.96 -0.31
C GLU A 159 -0.81 19.56 -0.89
N GLU A 160 -1.54 18.68 -0.20
CA GLU A 160 -1.94 17.37 -0.73
C GLU A 160 -2.83 17.53 -1.96
N CYS A 161 -3.79 18.47 -1.90
CA CYS A 161 -4.65 18.82 -3.03
C CYS A 161 -3.84 19.30 -4.24
N ILE A 162 -2.85 20.18 -4.04
CA ILE A 162 -1.95 20.64 -5.11
C ILE A 162 -1.27 19.46 -5.79
N CYS A 163 -0.64 18.57 -5.01
CA CYS A 163 0.14 17.46 -5.55
C CYS A 163 -0.72 16.49 -6.35
N LEU A 164 -1.89 16.12 -5.80
CA LEU A 164 -2.81 15.18 -6.45
C LEU A 164 -3.44 15.79 -7.71
N LEU A 165 -3.83 17.07 -7.69
CA LEU A 165 -4.34 17.76 -8.87
C LEU A 165 -3.28 17.87 -9.96
N ALA A 166 -2.04 18.24 -9.62
CA ALA A 166 -0.96 18.35 -10.60
C ALA A 166 -0.65 17.02 -11.30
N ALA A 167 -0.72 15.90 -10.57
CA ALA A 167 -0.62 14.57 -11.16
C ALA A 167 -1.79 14.26 -12.10
N ARG A 168 -3.03 14.62 -11.71
CA ARG A 168 -4.24 14.36 -12.53
C ARG A 168 -4.30 15.20 -13.80
N ILE A 169 -3.85 16.45 -13.75
CA ILE A 169 -3.81 17.37 -14.90
C ILE A 169 -2.66 17.03 -15.85
N GLY A 170 -1.69 16.21 -15.41
CA GLY A 170 -0.53 15.81 -16.20
C GLY A 170 0.61 16.84 -16.19
N THR A 171 0.58 17.80 -15.25
CA THR A 171 1.65 18.80 -15.11
C THR A 171 2.98 18.14 -14.74
N LEU A 172 2.92 17.02 -14.00
CA LEU A 172 4.09 16.25 -13.60
C LEU A 172 4.63 15.32 -14.72
N ASP A 173 3.89 15.10 -15.82
CA ASP A 173 4.27 14.13 -16.85
C ASP A 173 5.65 14.42 -17.47
N ALA A 174 5.98 15.69 -17.68
CA ALA A 174 7.29 16.10 -18.19
C ALA A 174 8.42 15.76 -17.19
N ALA A 175 8.19 15.96 -15.90
CA ALA A 175 9.16 15.61 -14.85
C ALA A 175 9.36 14.10 -14.76
N ILE A 176 8.30 13.31 -14.92
CA ILE A 176 8.37 11.83 -14.96
C ILE A 176 9.24 11.38 -16.14
N VAL A 177 9.10 12.00 -17.32
CA VAL A 177 9.91 11.68 -18.51
C VAL A 177 11.38 12.04 -18.31
N ASP A 178 11.71 13.11 -17.56
CA ASP A 178 13.09 13.45 -17.18
C ASP A 178 13.69 12.51 -16.10
N GLY A 179 12.90 11.56 -15.60
CA GLY A 179 13.32 10.60 -14.57
C GLY A 179 13.13 11.11 -13.13
N SER A 180 12.34 12.16 -12.92
CA SER A 180 11.96 12.64 -11.59
C SER A 180 10.88 11.73 -11.00
N LEU A 181 11.27 10.57 -10.48
CA LEU A 181 10.36 9.58 -9.91
C LEU A 181 10.27 9.70 -8.38
N ALA A 182 9.27 9.05 -7.77
CA ALA A 182 9.17 8.92 -6.31
C ALA A 182 10.44 8.26 -5.74
N GLY A 183 11.00 8.83 -4.68
CA GLY A 183 12.26 8.36 -4.09
C GLY A 183 13.53 8.91 -4.73
N THR A 184 13.41 9.79 -5.73
CA THR A 184 14.56 10.52 -6.30
C THR A 184 14.64 11.94 -5.74
N ASP A 185 15.85 12.46 -5.56
CA ASP A 185 16.07 13.83 -5.09
C ASP A 185 15.43 14.87 -6.04
N LYS A 186 15.52 14.62 -7.35
CA LYS A 186 14.85 15.45 -8.38
C LYS A 186 13.34 15.50 -8.19
N GLY A 187 12.71 14.35 -7.97
CA GLY A 187 11.27 14.26 -7.73
C GLY A 187 10.82 15.09 -6.54
N SER A 188 11.54 14.97 -5.41
CA SER A 188 11.25 15.77 -4.21
C SER A 188 11.42 17.27 -4.45
N GLN A 189 12.45 17.68 -5.19
CA GLN A 189 12.67 19.09 -5.56
C GLN A 189 11.53 19.63 -6.44
N VAL A 190 11.06 18.86 -7.42
CA VAL A 190 9.94 19.27 -8.28
C VAL A 190 8.67 19.49 -7.47
N ILE A 191 8.33 18.58 -6.55
CA ILE A 191 7.14 18.72 -5.70
C ILE A 191 7.26 19.92 -4.77
N GLN A 192 8.43 20.13 -4.14
CA GLN A 192 8.65 21.29 -3.29
C GLN A 192 8.57 22.61 -4.07
N ALA A 193 9.14 22.65 -5.28
CA ALA A 193 9.06 23.81 -6.17
C ALA A 193 7.62 24.11 -6.60
N LEU A 194 6.85 23.07 -6.95
CA LEU A 194 5.43 23.18 -7.30
C LEU A 194 4.62 23.75 -6.13
N ILE A 195 4.74 23.17 -4.93
CA ILE A 195 4.01 23.64 -3.74
C ILE A 195 4.38 25.11 -3.46
N LYS A 196 5.67 25.46 -3.52
CA LYS A 196 6.14 26.83 -3.29
C LYS A 196 5.58 27.80 -4.34
N HIS A 197 5.52 27.41 -5.61
CA HIS A 197 4.96 28.23 -6.68
C HIS A 197 3.48 28.51 -6.43
N VAL A 198 2.67 27.48 -6.21
CA VAL A 198 1.23 27.64 -6.00
C VAL A 198 0.94 28.44 -4.73
N LYS A 199 1.70 28.24 -3.64
CA LYS A 199 1.62 29.06 -2.43
C LYS A 199 1.83 30.56 -2.66
N ASN A 200 2.70 30.93 -3.60
CA ASN A 200 2.96 32.33 -3.91
C ASN A 200 1.88 32.94 -4.80
N VAL A 201 1.23 32.13 -5.65
CA VAL A 201 0.24 32.61 -6.63
C VAL A 201 -1.16 32.72 -6.02
N VAL A 202 -1.58 31.71 -5.24
CA VAL A 202 -2.95 31.62 -4.69
C VAL A 202 -2.98 31.27 -3.18
N PRO A 203 -2.34 32.08 -2.31
CA PRO A 203 -2.32 31.79 -0.87
C PRO A 203 -3.71 31.76 -0.23
N ASP A 204 -4.64 32.60 -0.69
CA ASP A 204 -5.99 32.70 -0.13
C ASP A 204 -6.81 31.43 -0.36
N ALA A 205 -6.67 30.82 -1.53
CA ALA A 205 -7.32 29.54 -1.85
C ALA A 205 -6.80 28.40 -0.95
N LEU A 206 -5.50 28.40 -0.62
CA LEU A 206 -4.91 27.38 0.26
C LEU A 206 -5.43 27.50 1.68
N ASN A 207 -5.45 28.72 2.22
CA ASN A 207 -6.00 28.97 3.56
C ASN A 207 -7.48 28.57 3.61
N SER A 208 -8.26 28.90 2.58
CA SER A 208 -9.66 28.48 2.48
C SER A 208 -9.81 26.96 2.51
N ILE A 209 -8.99 26.21 1.77
CA ILE A 209 -9.02 24.74 1.78
C ILE A 209 -8.65 24.18 3.15
N ASP A 210 -7.60 24.71 3.79
CA ASP A 210 -7.14 24.21 5.09
C ASP A 210 -8.14 24.50 6.23
N GLU A 211 -8.89 25.59 6.14
CA GLU A 211 -9.94 25.95 7.11
C GLU A 211 -11.26 25.22 6.89
N THR A 212 -11.71 25.12 5.63
CA THR A 212 -13.02 24.54 5.28
C THR A 212 -12.98 23.05 5.02
N LEU A 213 -11.78 22.52 4.75
CA LEU A 213 -11.50 21.15 4.34
C LEU A 213 -12.16 20.76 3.00
N ASP A 214 -12.64 21.77 2.25
CA ASP A 214 -13.39 21.62 1.02
C ASP A 214 -12.68 22.24 -0.20
N LEU A 215 -12.80 21.54 -1.32
CA LEU A 215 -12.26 21.95 -2.60
C LEU A 215 -13.41 22.47 -3.46
N THR A 216 -13.86 23.68 -3.14
CA THR A 216 -14.90 24.37 -3.90
C THR A 216 -14.48 24.55 -5.37
N GLU A 217 -15.43 24.69 -6.29
CA GLU A 217 -15.12 24.89 -7.71
C GLU A 217 -14.23 26.13 -7.96
N VAL A 218 -14.40 27.19 -7.17
CA VAL A 218 -13.56 28.40 -7.25
C VAL A 218 -12.12 28.06 -6.86
N ASN A 219 -11.93 27.48 -5.67
CA ASN A 219 -10.60 27.09 -5.18
C ASN A 219 -9.92 26.08 -6.12
N ARG A 220 -10.70 25.17 -6.70
CA ARG A 220 -10.22 24.22 -7.71
C ARG A 220 -9.69 24.94 -8.94
N ASN A 221 -10.48 25.84 -9.54
CA ASN A 221 -10.05 26.55 -10.75
C ASN A 221 -8.80 27.39 -10.50
N ASP A 222 -8.76 28.10 -9.37
CA ASP A 222 -7.59 28.90 -8.96
C ASP A 222 -6.33 28.04 -8.80
N LEU A 223 -6.47 26.86 -8.17
CA LEU A 223 -5.39 25.88 -8.07
C LEU A 223 -4.96 25.35 -9.44
N GLU A 224 -5.91 24.97 -10.30
CA GLU A 224 -5.59 24.44 -11.62
C GLU A 224 -4.83 25.45 -12.48
N ASP A 225 -5.24 26.71 -12.45
CA ASP A 225 -4.59 27.77 -13.22
C ASP A 225 -3.18 28.08 -12.67
N ALA A 226 -3.04 28.11 -11.33
CA ALA A 226 -1.73 28.24 -10.70
C ALA A 226 -0.81 27.05 -11.03
N ILE A 227 -1.32 25.83 -11.02
CA ILE A 227 -0.59 24.61 -11.37
C ILE A 227 -0.18 24.63 -12.85
N LYS A 228 -1.08 25.00 -13.77
CA LYS A 228 -0.77 25.09 -15.22
C LYS A 228 0.27 26.16 -15.53
N SER A 229 0.36 27.21 -14.72
CA SER A 229 1.39 28.24 -14.86
C SER A 229 2.78 27.79 -14.39
N PHE A 230 2.86 26.67 -13.65
CA PHE A 230 4.13 26.11 -13.20
C PHE A 230 4.88 25.47 -14.37
N SER A 231 6.10 25.95 -14.62
CA SER A 231 7.00 25.35 -15.61
C SER A 231 8.13 24.63 -14.90
N ILE A 232 8.31 23.35 -15.25
CA ILE A 232 9.45 22.54 -14.78
C ILE A 232 10.68 23.04 -15.56
N SER A 233 11.53 23.82 -14.91
CA SER A 233 12.86 24.22 -15.42
C SER A 233 13.95 23.30 -14.89
#